data_AF-A0A7W4FD86-F1
#
_entry.id   AF-A0A7W4FD86-F1
#
_cell.length_a   1.000
_cell.length_b   1.000
_cell.length_c   1.000
_cell.angle_alpha   90.00
_cell.angle_beta   90.00
_cell.angle_gamma   90.00
#
_symmetry.space_group_name_H-M   'P 1'
#
loop_
_entity.id
_entity.type
_entity.pdbx_description
1 polymer ?
#
loop_
_entity_poly.entity_id
_entity_poly.type
_entity_poly.pdbx_seq_one_letter_code
_entity_poly.pdbx_strand_id
1 'polypeptide(L)'
;MGMNVGAESTTEDEGIVDINTTPLIDVMLVLLIMLIITIPLQTHSVALDLPQGNPPPSTEVPKVVTVAIDFDNSISWNGEPITDEGSLQAHFVAAAAQPDQPEMHIHPNRLADYKTVAHVLADAQRLGMTKLGIVGQDQFMEGQ
;
A
#
# COMPACT_ATOMS: atom_id res chain seq x y z
N MET A 1 54.88 -86.48 -35.01
CA MET A 1 54.68 -85.07 -35.38
C MET A 1 53.40 -84.60 -34.74
N GLY A 2 53.41 -83.39 -34.17
CA GLY A 2 52.20 -82.69 -33.74
C GLY A 2 52.00 -82.58 -32.23
N MET A 3 52.91 -81.90 -31.55
CA MET A 3 52.46 -81.02 -30.46
C MET A 3 51.66 -79.90 -31.13
N ASN A 4 50.38 -79.75 -30.76
CA ASN A 4 49.69 -78.50 -30.99
C ASN A 4 49.14 -77.97 -29.67
N VAL A 5 49.49 -76.71 -29.49
CA VAL A 5 49.37 -75.83 -28.34
C VAL A 5 47.93 -75.40 -28.09
N GLY A 6 47.68 -74.98 -26.85
CA GLY A 6 46.39 -74.48 -26.40
C GLY A 6 45.90 -73.27 -27.18
N ALA A 7 44.57 -73.17 -27.23
CA ALA A 7 43.87 -71.91 -27.42
C ALA A 7 43.02 -71.72 -26.16
N GLU A 8 43.55 -70.91 -25.27
CA GLU A 8 42.85 -70.25 -24.18
C GLU A 8 41.88 -69.26 -24.83
N SER A 9 40.59 -69.59 -24.84
CA SER A 9 39.52 -68.64 -25.12
C SER A 9 38.65 -68.54 -23.88
N THR A 10 39.11 -67.66 -23.00
CA THR A 10 38.32 -66.75 -22.16
C THR A 10 36.84 -67.11 -22.05
N THR A 11 36.44 -67.71 -20.94
CA THR A 11 35.11 -67.48 -20.36
C THR A 11 35.05 -66.00 -20.00
N GLU A 12 34.59 -65.18 -20.95
CA GLU A 12 33.99 -63.89 -20.63
C GLU A 12 32.69 -64.20 -19.91
N ASP A 13 32.78 -64.33 -18.59
CA ASP A 13 31.64 -64.27 -17.68
C ASP A 13 31.00 -62.89 -17.88
N GLU A 14 30.05 -62.82 -18.80
CA GLU A 14 29.02 -61.77 -18.86
C GLU A 14 28.12 -61.91 -17.61
N GLY A 15 28.74 -61.76 -16.43
CA GLY A 15 28.05 -61.44 -15.21
C GLY A 15 27.75 -59.94 -15.24
N ILE A 16 26.70 -59.54 -15.94
CA ILE A 16 26.04 -58.26 -15.64
C ILE A 16 25.55 -58.41 -14.21
N VAL A 17 26.36 -57.95 -13.26
CA VAL A 17 25.99 -57.88 -11.86
C VAL A 17 24.79 -56.94 -11.79
N ASP A 18 23.62 -57.52 -11.55
CA ASP A 18 22.40 -56.77 -11.28
C ASP A 18 22.62 -56.00 -9.97
N ILE A 19 23.07 -54.74 -10.09
CA ILE A 19 23.25 -53.87 -8.93
C ILE A 19 21.85 -53.64 -8.37
N ASN A 20 21.57 -54.19 -7.19
CA ASN A 20 20.34 -53.92 -6.47
C ASN A 20 20.23 -52.39 -6.27
N THR A 21 19.38 -51.76 -7.08
CA THR A 21 19.15 -50.31 -7.06
C THR A 21 18.29 -49.90 -5.87
N THR A 22 17.51 -50.82 -5.31
CA THR A 22 16.59 -50.57 -4.18
C THR A 22 17.31 -50.11 -2.91
N PRO A 23 18.37 -50.79 -2.42
CA PRO A 23 19.17 -50.27 -1.30
C PRO A 23 19.88 -48.95 -1.62
N LEU A 24 20.27 -48.75 -2.89
CA LEU A 24 20.95 -47.54 -3.34
C LEU A 24 20.02 -46.32 -3.31
N ILE A 25 18.77 -46.49 -3.73
CA ILE A 25 17.73 -45.46 -3.68
C ILE A 25 17.42 -45.06 -2.24
N ASP A 26 17.36 -46.01 -1.30
CA ASP A 26 17.11 -45.72 0.12
C ASP A 26 18.20 -44.84 0.72
N VAL A 27 19.48 -45.17 0.48
CA VAL A 27 20.61 -44.35 0.91
C VAL A 27 20.56 -42.95 0.28
N MET A 28 20.22 -42.85 -1.00
CA MET A 28 20.08 -41.55 -1.68
C MET A 28 18.92 -40.71 -1.11
N LEU A 29 17.77 -41.33 -0.82
CA LEU A 29 16.62 -40.63 -0.21
C LEU A 29 16.94 -40.12 1.19
N VAL A 30 17.67 -40.90 2.01
CA VAL A 30 18.13 -40.46 3.33
C VAL A 30 19.03 -39.23 3.22
N LEU A 31 19.95 -39.20 2.26
CA LEU A 31 20.83 -38.04 2.03
C LEU A 31 20.05 -36.79 1.58
N LEU A 32 19.03 -36.96 0.74
CA LEU A 32 18.16 -35.85 0.31
C LEU A 32 17.35 -35.27 1.47
N ILE A 33 16.77 -36.14 2.30
CA ILE A 33 16.02 -35.70 3.51
C ILE A 33 16.96 -34.95 4.44
N MET A 34 18.18 -35.46 4.67
CA MET A 34 19.17 -34.79 5.50
C MET A 34 19.54 -33.42 4.94
N LEU A 35 19.72 -33.28 3.62
CA LEU A 35 19.98 -31.99 2.98
C LEU A 35 18.81 -31.01 3.14
N ILE A 36 17.57 -31.47 3.02
CA ILE A 36 16.38 -30.63 3.17
C ILE A 36 16.23 -30.10 4.61
N ILE A 37 16.42 -30.94 5.63
CA ILE A 37 16.22 -30.54 7.04
C ILE A 37 17.34 -29.64 7.59
N THR A 38 18.48 -29.58 6.93
CA THR A 38 19.64 -28.80 7.40
C THR A 38 19.54 -27.30 7.09
N ILE A 39 18.57 -26.87 6.26
CA ILE A 39 18.38 -25.44 5.98
C ILE A 39 17.71 -24.77 7.18
N PRO A 40 18.39 -23.85 7.88
CA PRO A 40 17.78 -23.13 9.00
C PRO A 40 16.74 -22.14 8.48
N LEU A 41 15.63 -22.02 9.18
CA LEU A 41 14.63 -20.98 8.91
C LEU A 41 15.26 -19.61 9.23
N GLN A 42 15.58 -18.83 8.20
CA GLN A 42 15.99 -17.43 8.39
C GLN A 42 14.77 -16.60 8.79
N THR A 43 14.68 -16.26 10.06
CA THR A 43 13.70 -15.31 10.58
C THR A 43 14.38 -13.96 10.78
N HIS A 44 13.98 -12.96 9.99
CA HIS A 44 14.37 -11.57 10.24
C HIS A 44 13.41 -10.99 11.28
N SER A 45 13.72 -11.20 12.55
CA SER A 45 13.00 -10.55 13.66
C SER A 45 13.54 -9.13 13.81
N VAL A 46 12.87 -8.15 13.23
CA VAL A 46 13.06 -6.76 13.66
C VAL A 46 12.37 -6.65 15.01
N ALA A 47 13.15 -6.47 16.08
CA ALA A 47 12.63 -6.12 17.39
C ALA A 47 12.03 -4.71 17.29
N LEU A 48 10.75 -4.64 16.92
CA LEU A 48 10.00 -3.40 16.92
C LEU A 48 9.55 -3.17 18.36
N ASP A 49 10.34 -2.38 19.09
CA ASP A 49 9.99 -1.91 20.43
C ASP A 49 8.81 -0.94 20.27
N LEU A 50 7.59 -1.50 20.23
CA LEU A 50 6.36 -0.73 20.22
C LEU A 50 6.25 -0.08 21.60
N PRO A 51 6.36 1.25 21.74
CA PRO A 51 6.22 1.90 23.04
C PRO A 51 4.86 1.51 23.61
N GLN A 52 4.87 0.81 24.74
CA GLN A 52 3.66 0.48 25.49
C GLN A 52 3.20 1.72 26.24
N GLY A 53 2.55 2.61 25.51
CA GLY A 53 1.81 3.72 26.06
C GLY A 53 0.69 4.00 25.09
N ASN A 54 -0.55 4.01 25.57
CA ASN A 54 -1.62 4.67 24.85
C ASN A 54 -1.14 6.10 24.63
N PRO A 55 -0.85 6.55 23.39
CA PRO A 55 -0.44 7.92 23.16
C PRO A 55 -1.51 8.80 23.82
N PRO A 56 -1.12 9.86 24.56
CA PRO A 56 -2.12 10.81 25.02
C PRO A 56 -2.95 11.21 23.79
N PRO A 57 -4.29 11.25 23.89
CA PRO A 57 -5.10 11.69 22.77
C PRO A 57 -4.52 13.00 22.27
N SER A 58 -4.29 13.09 20.95
CA SER A 58 -3.74 14.29 20.33
C SER A 58 -4.56 15.47 20.86
N THR A 59 -3.92 16.33 21.64
CA THR A 59 -4.60 17.46 22.30
C THR A 59 -4.81 18.61 21.30
N GLU A 60 -4.17 18.49 20.14
CA GLU A 60 -4.33 19.42 19.03
C GLU A 60 -5.61 19.04 18.29
N VAL A 61 -6.68 19.79 18.59
CA VAL A 61 -7.88 19.81 17.76
C VAL A 61 -7.43 20.26 16.37
N PRO A 62 -7.61 19.45 15.30
CA PRO A 62 -7.21 19.85 13.96
C PRO A 62 -7.92 21.15 13.63
N LYS A 63 -7.16 22.14 13.15
CA LYS A 63 -7.73 23.41 12.73
C LYS A 63 -8.64 23.13 11.55
N VAL A 64 -9.91 23.48 11.66
CA VAL A 64 -10.88 23.35 10.57
C VAL A 64 -11.13 24.72 9.98
N VAL A 65 -11.11 24.78 8.65
CA VAL A 65 -11.57 25.92 7.87
C VAL A 65 -12.87 25.53 7.20
N THR A 66 -13.91 26.35 7.32
CA THR A 66 -15.19 26.13 6.65
C THR A 66 -15.34 27.08 5.47
N VAL A 67 -15.61 26.54 4.29
CA VAL A 67 -15.98 27.31 3.10
C VAL A 67 -17.44 27.03 2.81
N ALA A 68 -18.32 28.00 3.06
CA ALA A 68 -19.73 27.85 2.76
C ALA A 68 -20.08 28.53 1.43
N ILE A 69 -20.91 27.86 0.64
CA ILE A 69 -21.41 28.36 -0.65
C ILE A 69 -22.93 28.46 -0.51
N ASP A 70 -23.48 29.66 -0.55
CA ASP A 70 -24.92 29.85 -0.35
C ASP A 70 -25.72 29.68 -1.66
N PHE A 71 -27.06 29.74 -1.57
CA PHE A 71 -27.97 29.54 -2.71
C PHE A 71 -27.79 30.56 -3.84
N ASP A 72 -27.23 31.74 -3.55
CA ASP A 72 -26.93 32.79 -4.52
C ASP A 72 -25.50 32.68 -5.09
N ASN A 73 -24.80 31.58 -4.80
CA ASN A 73 -23.39 31.36 -5.10
C ASN A 73 -22.42 32.29 -4.36
N SER A 74 -22.86 33.00 -3.32
CA SER A 74 -21.94 33.72 -2.44
C SER A 74 -21.07 32.74 -1.67
N ILE A 75 -19.79 33.08 -1.55
CA ILE A 75 -18.78 32.25 -0.87
C ILE A 75 -18.43 32.95 0.44
N SER A 76 -18.33 32.17 1.52
CA SER A 76 -17.81 32.66 2.80
C SER A 76 -16.72 31.76 3.34
N TRP A 77 -15.72 32.37 3.97
CA TRP A 77 -14.60 31.71 4.63
C TRP A 77 -14.76 31.87 6.14
N ASN A 78 -14.97 30.78 6.87
CA ASN A 78 -15.24 30.78 8.31
C ASN A 78 -16.37 31.75 8.72
N GLY A 79 -17.38 31.90 7.85
CA GLY A 79 -18.51 32.83 8.05
C GLY A 79 -18.24 34.27 7.61
N GLU A 80 -17.03 34.61 7.16
CA GLU A 80 -16.72 35.91 6.58
C GLU A 80 -16.98 35.89 5.07
N PRO A 81 -17.84 36.78 4.54
CA PRO A 81 -18.17 36.78 3.12
C PRO A 81 -16.95 37.18 2.28
N ILE A 82 -16.69 36.39 1.25
CA ILE A 82 -15.61 36.60 0.29
C ILE A 82 -16.21 37.11 -1.01
N THR A 83 -15.94 38.37 -1.34
CA THR A 83 -16.51 39.04 -2.52
C THR A 83 -15.61 38.99 -3.75
N ASP A 84 -14.33 38.67 -3.57
CA ASP A 84 -13.32 38.68 -4.63
C ASP A 84 -12.60 37.33 -4.71
N GLU A 85 -12.42 36.83 -5.93
CA GLU A 85 -11.77 35.53 -6.18
C GLU A 85 -10.29 35.54 -5.75
N GLY A 86 -9.58 36.66 -5.94
CA GLY A 86 -8.19 36.79 -5.50
C GLY A 86 -8.05 36.69 -3.99
N SER A 87 -9.01 37.24 -3.23
CA SER A 87 -9.04 37.08 -1.77
C SER A 87 -9.29 35.63 -1.33
N LEU A 88 -10.17 34.89 -2.02
CA LEU A 88 -10.39 33.47 -1.76
C LEU A 88 -9.10 32.65 -2.01
N GLN A 89 -8.43 32.90 -3.14
CA GLN A 89 -7.18 32.23 -3.47
C GLN A 89 -6.07 32.55 -2.46
N ALA A 90 -5.99 33.79 -1.97
CA ALA A 90 -5.05 34.17 -0.93
C ALA A 90 -5.29 33.40 0.38
N HIS A 91 -6.56 33.19 0.77
CA HIS A 91 -6.90 32.34 1.92
C HIS A 91 -6.47 30.88 1.72
N PHE A 92 -6.67 30.30 0.54
CA PHE A 92 -6.19 28.95 0.24
C PHE A 92 -4.67 28.84 0.33
N VAL A 93 -3.92 29.77 -0.26
CA VAL A 93 -2.45 29.78 -0.20
C VAL A 93 -1.96 29.92 1.25
N ALA A 94 -2.57 30.83 2.02
CA ALA A 94 -2.21 31.03 3.42
C ALA A 94 -2.52 29.80 4.29
N ALA A 95 -3.64 29.14 4.06
CA ALA A 95 -4.00 27.90 4.73
C ALA A 95 -3.06 26.75 4.33
N ALA A 96 -2.73 26.64 3.05
CA ALA A 96 -1.88 25.59 2.53
C ALA A 96 -0.43 25.69 3.01
N ALA A 97 0.06 26.91 3.29
CA ALA A 97 1.41 27.16 3.79
C ALA A 97 1.60 26.86 5.29
N GLN A 98 0.55 26.51 6.04
CA GLN A 98 0.68 26.20 7.47
C GLN A 98 1.41 24.87 7.68
N PRO A 99 2.31 24.76 8.69
CA PRO A 99 3.03 23.52 8.99
C PRO A 99 2.10 22.35 9.32
N ASP A 100 1.03 22.65 10.05
CA ASP A 100 -0.13 21.75 10.19
C ASP A 100 -1.29 22.34 9.39
N GLN A 101 -1.45 21.84 8.17
CA GLN A 101 -2.48 22.31 7.25
C GLN A 101 -3.86 22.02 7.84
N PRO A 102 -4.76 23.02 7.90
CA PRO A 102 -6.12 22.81 8.38
C PRO A 102 -6.94 21.94 7.42
N GLU A 103 -7.91 21.22 7.97
CA GLU A 103 -8.91 20.52 7.16
C GLU A 103 -9.91 21.53 6.62
N MET A 104 -10.07 21.59 5.30
CA MET A 104 -11.09 22.42 4.68
C MET A 104 -12.39 21.63 4.55
N HIS A 105 -13.45 22.15 5.14
CA HIS A 105 -14.81 21.66 4.99
C HIS A 105 -15.61 22.56 4.07
N ILE A 106 -16.06 22.02 2.94
CA ILE A 106 -16.92 22.72 2.00
C ILE A 106 -18.37 22.40 2.35
N HIS A 107 -19.14 23.45 2.60
CA HIS A 107 -20.55 23.41 2.98
C HIS A 107 -21.38 24.05 1.87
N PRO A 108 -21.72 23.30 0.80
CA PRO A 108 -22.56 23.82 -0.25
C PRO A 108 -24.04 23.82 0.17
N ASN A 109 -24.73 24.92 -0.09
CA ASN A 109 -26.19 24.96 -0.06
C ASN A 109 -26.74 24.02 -1.15
N ARG A 110 -27.89 23.38 -0.88
CA ARG A 110 -28.55 22.46 -1.83
C ARG A 110 -28.94 23.13 -3.14
N LEU A 111 -29.16 24.44 -3.12
CA LEU A 111 -29.53 25.25 -4.28
C LEU A 111 -28.32 25.92 -4.96
N ALA A 112 -27.12 25.76 -4.42
CA ALA A 112 -25.91 26.33 -5.02
C ALA A 112 -25.59 25.61 -6.34
N ASP A 113 -25.06 26.35 -7.31
CA ASP A 113 -24.70 25.77 -8.59
C ASP A 113 -23.51 24.82 -8.42
N TYR A 114 -23.64 23.59 -8.93
CA TYR A 114 -22.55 22.60 -8.94
C TYR A 114 -21.25 23.16 -9.53
N LYS A 115 -21.36 24.03 -10.55
CA LYS A 115 -20.22 24.69 -11.18
C LYS A 115 -19.40 25.50 -10.16
N THR A 116 -20.06 26.24 -9.27
CA THR A 116 -19.41 27.06 -8.25
C THR A 116 -18.69 26.18 -7.24
N VAL A 117 -19.35 25.11 -6.78
CA VAL A 117 -18.75 24.13 -5.86
C VAL A 117 -17.52 23.46 -6.47
N ALA A 118 -17.63 23.01 -7.72
CA ALA A 118 -16.53 22.38 -8.44
C ALA A 118 -15.37 23.36 -8.68
N HIS A 119 -15.66 24.64 -8.94
CA HIS A 119 -14.64 25.68 -9.10
C HIS A 119 -13.84 25.88 -7.81
N VAL A 120 -14.55 26.05 -6.68
CA VAL A 120 -13.93 26.21 -5.36
C VAL A 120 -13.07 25.00 -4.98
N LEU A 121 -13.56 23.78 -5.25
CA LEU A 121 -12.80 22.55 -5.05
C LEU A 121 -11.52 22.49 -5.91
N ALA A 122 -11.64 22.82 -7.19
CA ALA A 122 -10.52 22.80 -8.12
C ALA A 122 -9.45 23.84 -7.73
N ASP A 123 -9.85 25.04 -7.33
CA ASP A 123 -8.94 26.08 -6.87
C ASP A 123 -8.24 25.69 -5.58
N ALA A 124 -8.98 25.18 -4.59
CA ALA A 124 -8.41 24.70 -3.34
C ALA A 124 -7.34 23.64 -3.58
N GLN A 125 -7.64 22.63 -4.41
CA GLN A 125 -6.70 21.56 -4.75
C GLN A 125 -5.48 22.07 -5.51
N ARG A 126 -5.68 22.96 -6.50
CA ARG A 126 -4.61 23.57 -7.29
C ARG A 126 -3.66 24.40 -6.44
N LEU A 127 -4.19 25.05 -5.40
CA LEU A 127 -3.43 25.90 -4.48
C LEU A 127 -2.83 25.14 -3.29
N GLY A 128 -2.90 23.80 -3.29
CA GLY A 128 -2.16 22.95 -2.37
C GLY A 128 -2.91 22.55 -1.11
N MET A 129 -4.23 22.76 -1.03
CA MET A 129 -5.05 22.18 0.03
C MET A 129 -5.19 20.68 -0.20
N THR A 130 -4.62 19.87 0.70
CA THR A 130 -4.59 18.41 0.61
C THR A 130 -5.66 17.74 1.48
N LYS A 131 -6.02 18.38 2.60
CA LYS A 131 -7.07 17.91 3.52
C LYS A 131 -8.41 18.58 3.18
N LEU A 132 -9.17 17.97 2.28
CA LEU A 132 -10.47 18.48 1.80
C LEU A 132 -11.61 17.52 2.22
N GLY A 133 -12.68 18.07 2.76
CA GLY A 133 -13.92 17.35 3.09
C GLY A 133 -15.14 18.12 2.60
N ILE A 134 -16.13 17.41 2.07
CA ILE A 134 -17.44 17.99 1.74
C ILE A 134 -18.40 17.55 2.84
N VAL A 135 -18.97 18.50 3.56
CA VAL A 135 -19.91 18.21 4.65
C VAL A 135 -21.33 18.35 4.11
N GLY A 136 -22.18 17.37 4.42
CA GLY A 136 -23.55 17.32 3.90
C GLY A 136 -23.70 16.59 2.56
N GLN A 137 -22.73 15.75 2.18
CA GLN A 137 -22.80 14.89 0.99
C GLN A 137 -24.02 13.95 1.00
N ASP A 138 -24.54 13.59 2.18
CA ASP A 138 -25.79 12.84 2.35
C ASP A 138 -27.00 13.52 1.67
N GLN A 139 -26.97 14.84 1.51
CA GLN A 139 -28.07 15.62 0.93
C GLN A 139 -28.09 15.66 -0.60
N PHE A 140 -26.99 15.24 -1.24
CA PHE A 140 -26.82 15.19 -2.70
C PHE A 140 -27.06 13.78 -3.30
N MET A 141 -27.04 12.74 -2.46
CA MET A 141 -27.20 11.34 -2.90
C MET A 141 -28.67 10.87 -2.96
N GLU A 142 -29.59 11.56 -2.29
CA GLU A 142 -31.02 11.18 -2.18
C GLU A 142 -31.89 11.65 -3.37
N GLY A 143 -31.27 12.06 -4.48
CA GLY A 143 -31.93 12.75 -5.60
C GLY A 143 -31.86 12.05 -6.96
N GLN A 144 -31.47 10.77 -7.03
CA GLN A 144 -31.57 9.96 -8.26
C GLN A 144 -32.50 8.77 -8.08
#